data_AF-Q12MV9-F1
#
_entry.id   AF-Q12MV9-F1
#
_cell.length_a   1.000
_cell.length_b   1.000
_cell.length_c   1.000
_cell.angle_alpha   90.00
_cell.angle_beta   90.00
_cell.angle_gamma   90.00
#
_symmetry.space_group_name_H-M   'P 1'
#
loop_
_entity.id
_entity.type
_entity.pdbx_description
1 polymer ?
#
loop_
_entity_poly.entity_id
_entity_poly.type
_entity_poly.pdbx_seq_one_letter_code
_entity_poly.pdbx_strand_id
1 'polypeptide(L)'
;MIKKILGKLSVVVCLSLYISHAYAGPGYIHVSDMSQVHYQLVGDGNVYFRNLNTFNNTATGCCYAFILDTTTPYGKSAWSVILMKMATKAPLSLYVSDYNPPTSGNPATIDHLGNW
;
A
#
# COMPACT_ATOMS: atom_id res chain seq x y z
N MET A 1 6.14 56.75 19.47
CA MET A 1 5.37 55.74 20.25
C MET A 1 4.93 54.59 19.34
N ILE A 2 5.86 53.92 18.63
CA ILE A 2 5.56 52.91 17.57
C ILE A 2 6.54 51.71 17.69
N LYS A 3 6.76 51.17 18.89
CA LYS A 3 7.75 50.06 19.07
C LYS A 3 7.28 48.92 19.98
N LYS A 4 5.98 48.77 20.25
CA LYS A 4 5.47 47.75 21.21
C LYS A 4 4.54 46.67 20.63
N ILE A 5 4.39 46.55 19.32
CA ILE A 5 3.41 45.61 18.73
C ILE A 5 4.05 44.42 17.97
N LEU A 6 5.36 44.43 17.70
CA LEU A 6 6.00 43.36 16.90
C LEU A 6 6.49 42.13 17.70
N GLY A 7 6.58 42.20 19.03
CA GLY A 7 7.32 41.21 19.82
C GLY A 7 6.54 39.96 20.25
N LYS A 8 5.23 39.86 19.95
CA LYS A 8 4.38 38.78 20.48
C LYS A 8 3.66 37.95 19.41
N LEU A 9 3.98 38.15 18.13
CA LEU A 9 3.35 37.41 17.04
C LEU A 9 4.20 36.24 16.50
N SER A 10 5.38 35.98 17.09
CA SER A 10 6.33 35.01 16.54
C SER A 10 6.30 33.63 17.21
N VAL A 11 5.53 33.43 18.28
CA VAL A 11 5.52 32.15 19.03
C VAL A 11 4.31 31.27 18.68
N VAL A 12 3.26 31.81 18.06
CA VAL A 12 2.02 31.06 17.79
C VAL A 12 2.08 30.22 16.49
N VAL A 13 3.02 30.51 15.58
CA VAL A 13 3.09 29.85 14.27
C VAL A 13 3.83 28.49 14.30
N CYS A 14 4.53 28.16 15.39
CA CYS A 14 5.28 26.90 15.47
C CYS A 14 4.46 25.69 15.98
N LEU A 15 3.23 25.91 16.46
CA LEU A 15 2.40 24.87 17.10
C LEU A 15 1.35 24.22 16.17
N SER A 16 1.35 24.56 14.87
CA SER A 16 0.30 24.13 13.91
C SER A 16 0.74 23.08 12.90
N LEU A 17 1.93 22.49 13.04
CA LEU A 17 2.38 21.34 12.24
C LEU A 17 2.22 20.04 13.03
N TYR A 18 1.02 19.80 13.58
CA TYR A 18 0.61 18.44 13.90
C TYR A 18 0.28 17.74 12.59
N ILE A 19 1.32 17.26 11.90
CA ILE A 19 1.17 16.34 10.78
C ILE A 19 0.52 15.09 11.38
N SER A 20 -0.80 15.00 11.22
CA SER A 20 -1.56 13.79 11.50
C SER A 20 -1.04 12.74 10.53
N HIS A 21 -0.10 11.91 10.98
CA HIS A 21 0.25 10.71 10.25
C HIS A 21 -0.97 9.82 10.34
N ALA A 22 -1.80 9.83 9.30
CA ALA A 22 -2.84 8.84 9.14
C ALA A 22 -2.12 7.49 9.09
N TYR A 23 -2.17 6.76 10.19
CA TYR A 23 -1.74 5.36 10.23
C TYR A 23 -2.62 4.64 9.22
N ALA A 24 -2.05 4.30 8.08
CA ALA A 24 -2.76 3.61 7.03
C ALA A 24 -2.81 2.13 7.44
N GLY A 25 -3.84 1.77 8.19
CA GLY A 25 -4.02 0.42 8.71
C GLY A 25 -4.18 -0.62 7.60
N PRO A 26 -4.24 -1.92 7.95
CA PRO A 26 -4.47 -2.96 6.96
C PRO A 26 -5.85 -2.83 6.29
N GLY A 27 -6.01 -3.42 5.11
CA GLY A 27 -7.31 -3.48 4.48
C GLY A 27 -7.30 -4.06 3.07
N TYR A 28 -8.46 -4.02 2.42
CA TYR A 28 -8.64 -4.53 1.07
C TYR A 28 -8.36 -3.47 0.01
N ILE A 29 -7.63 -3.85 -1.03
CA ILE A 29 -7.53 -3.14 -2.30
C ILE A 29 -8.40 -3.90 -3.29
N HIS A 30 -9.51 -3.30 -3.70
CA HIS A 30 -10.37 -3.87 -4.71
C HIS A 30 -9.85 -3.54 -6.10
N VAL A 31 -9.62 -4.57 -6.91
CA VAL A 31 -9.19 -4.45 -8.30
C VAL A 31 -10.31 -5.00 -9.18
N SER A 32 -10.94 -4.14 -9.97
CA SER A 32 -12.06 -4.52 -10.85
C SER A 32 -11.62 -5.37 -12.05
N ASP A 33 -10.38 -5.15 -12.52
CA ASP A 33 -9.76 -5.89 -13.62
C ASP A 33 -8.32 -6.25 -13.22
N MET A 34 -8.12 -7.50 -12.81
CA MET A 34 -6.80 -7.97 -12.36
C MET A 34 -5.74 -7.95 -13.48
N SER A 35 -6.11 -7.93 -14.75
CA SER A 35 -5.15 -7.88 -15.85
C SER A 35 -4.34 -6.58 -15.90
N GLN A 36 -4.80 -5.54 -15.19
CA GLN A 36 -4.13 -4.25 -15.08
C GLN A 36 -3.09 -4.22 -13.95
N VAL A 37 -2.99 -5.26 -13.13
CA VAL A 37 -2.04 -5.31 -12.02
C VAL A 37 -0.65 -5.62 -12.55
N HIS A 38 0.31 -4.76 -12.24
CA HIS A 38 1.72 -4.94 -12.54
C HIS A 38 2.40 -5.68 -11.40
N TYR A 39 3.20 -6.68 -11.74
CA TYR A 39 3.97 -7.45 -10.77
C TYR A 39 5.38 -7.77 -11.27
N GLN A 40 6.25 -8.17 -10.34
CA GLN A 40 7.58 -8.66 -10.63
C GLN A 40 7.87 -9.90 -9.78
N LEU A 41 8.34 -10.96 -10.43
CA LEU A 41 8.87 -12.15 -9.77
C LEU A 41 10.34 -11.92 -9.46
N VAL A 42 10.76 -12.24 -8.24
CA VAL A 42 12.16 -12.18 -7.81
C VAL A 42 12.57 -13.57 -7.31
N GLY A 43 13.86 -13.89 -7.41
CA GLY A 43 14.40 -15.21 -7.03
C GLY A 43 14.36 -15.51 -5.52
N ASP A 44 13.83 -14.60 -4.71
CA ASP A 44 13.64 -14.74 -3.26
C ASP A 44 12.34 -15.45 -2.89
N GLY A 45 11.54 -15.87 -3.88
CA GLY A 45 10.25 -16.53 -3.66
C GLY A 45 9.09 -15.56 -3.46
N ASN A 46 9.30 -14.25 -3.65
CA ASN A 46 8.25 -13.25 -3.54
C ASN A 46 7.76 -12.77 -4.92
N VAL A 47 6.46 -12.47 -4.98
CA VAL A 47 5.86 -11.65 -6.04
C VAL A 47 5.64 -10.24 -5.50
N TYR A 48 6.18 -9.25 -6.19
CA TYR A 48 6.05 -7.84 -5.81
C TYR A 48 5.02 -7.13 -6.68
N PHE A 49 4.00 -6.53 -6.07
CA PHE A 49 2.98 -5.75 -6.78
C PHE A 49 3.37 -4.27 -6.88
N ARG A 50 3.22 -3.69 -8.07
CA ARG A 50 3.91 -2.42 -8.42
C ARG A 50 2.99 -1.22 -8.65
N ASN A 51 1.69 -1.43 -8.76
CA ASN A 51 0.72 -0.37 -9.05
C ASN A 51 -0.54 -0.45 -8.21
N LEU A 52 -0.47 -0.98 -6.99
CA LEU A 52 -1.68 -1.07 -6.15
C LEU A 52 -2.27 0.31 -5.81
N ASN A 53 -1.43 1.35 -5.83
CA ASN A 53 -1.81 2.76 -5.70
C ASN A 53 -2.77 3.26 -6.80
N THR A 54 -2.81 2.63 -7.98
CA THR A 54 -3.73 3.03 -9.06
C THR A 54 -5.16 2.55 -8.82
N PHE A 55 -5.33 1.53 -7.98
CA PHE A 55 -6.63 0.98 -7.62
C PHE A 55 -7.13 1.50 -6.26
N ASN A 56 -6.21 1.86 -5.37
CA ASN A 56 -6.52 2.54 -4.12
C ASN A 56 -5.46 3.62 -3.85
N ASN A 57 -5.88 4.89 -3.84
CA ASN A 57 -4.98 6.03 -3.64
C ASN A 57 -4.37 6.09 -2.22
N THR A 58 -4.91 5.35 -1.25
CA THR A 58 -4.33 5.25 0.09
C THR A 58 -3.18 4.25 0.14
N ALA A 59 -3.07 3.35 -0.84
CA ALA A 59 -2.00 2.37 -0.95
C ALA A 59 -0.71 3.02 -1.50
N THR A 60 -0.06 3.85 -0.69
CA THR A 60 1.04 4.75 -1.13
C THR A 60 2.42 4.11 -1.16
N GLY A 61 2.55 2.83 -0.81
CA GLY A 61 3.81 2.09 -0.92
C GLY A 61 4.35 2.07 -2.37
N CYS A 62 5.66 2.28 -2.56
CA CYS A 62 6.29 2.29 -3.88
C CYS A 62 7.25 1.11 -4.11
N CYS A 63 7.54 0.85 -5.40
CA CYS A 63 8.61 -0.01 -5.93
C CYS A 63 8.54 -1.51 -5.62
N TYR A 64 8.53 -1.89 -4.35
CA TYR A 64 8.56 -3.26 -3.84
C TYR A 64 7.81 -3.37 -2.50
N ALA A 65 6.86 -2.46 -2.28
CA ALA A 65 6.16 -2.27 -1.03
C ALA A 65 5.11 -3.33 -0.72
N PHE A 66 4.62 -4.09 -1.70
CA PHE A 66 3.55 -5.06 -1.53
C PHE A 66 3.99 -6.42 -2.05
N ILE A 67 4.02 -7.42 -1.17
CA ILE A 67 4.58 -8.73 -1.47
C ILE A 67 3.61 -9.88 -1.22
N LEU A 68 3.72 -10.92 -2.03
CA LEU A 68 3.14 -12.24 -1.76
C LEU A 68 4.28 -13.27 -1.70
N ASP A 69 4.42 -13.93 -0.54
CA ASP A 69 5.39 -15.01 -0.35
C ASP A 69 4.88 -16.32 -0.96
N THR A 70 5.41 -16.67 -2.14
CA THR A 70 5.06 -17.89 -2.88
C THR A 70 5.78 -19.14 -2.41
N THR A 71 6.59 -19.07 -1.35
CA THR A 71 7.20 -20.24 -0.72
C THR A 71 6.20 -20.98 0.18
N THR A 72 5.21 -20.26 0.71
CA THR A 72 4.14 -20.81 1.57
C THR A 72 3.08 -21.58 0.77
N PRO A 73 2.38 -22.57 1.37
CA PRO A 73 1.25 -23.24 0.73
C PRO A 73 0.14 -22.27 0.30
N TYR A 74 -0.17 -21.30 1.18
CA TYR A 74 -1.14 -20.24 0.87
C TYR A 74 -0.68 -19.41 -0.34
N GLY A 75 0.54 -18.88 -0.33
CA GLY A 75 1.02 -18.02 -1.40
C GLY A 75 1.07 -18.68 -2.77
N LYS A 76 1.39 -19.99 -2.84
CA LYS A 76 1.29 -20.76 -4.09
C LYS A 76 -0.14 -20.80 -4.63
N SER A 77 -1.11 -21.08 -3.75
CA SER A 77 -2.52 -21.13 -4.12
C SER A 77 -3.06 -19.74 -4.49
N ALA A 78 -2.71 -18.72 -3.71
CA ALA A 78 -3.11 -17.34 -3.94
C ALA A 78 -2.56 -16.80 -5.26
N TRP A 79 -1.28 -17.07 -5.55
CA TRP A 79 -0.67 -16.68 -6.82
C TRP A 79 -1.35 -17.34 -8.02
N SER A 80 -1.71 -18.62 -7.91
CA SER A 80 -2.45 -19.32 -8.97
C SER A 80 -3.83 -18.69 -9.22
N VAL A 81 -4.54 -18.30 -8.16
CA VAL A 81 -5.82 -17.58 -8.26
C VAL A 81 -5.63 -16.20 -8.91
N ILE A 82 -4.59 -15.46 -8.51
CA ILE A 82 -4.27 -14.15 -9.09
C ILE A 82 -4.00 -14.26 -10.59
N LEU A 83 -3.18 -15.23 -11.01
CA LEU A 83 -2.92 -15.49 -12.42
C LEU A 83 -4.19 -15.84 -13.21
N MET A 84 -5.07 -16.67 -12.65
CA MET A 84 -6.37 -16.97 -13.24
C MET A 84 -7.23 -15.71 -13.40
N LYS A 85 -7.29 -14.85 -12.37
CA LYS A 85 -8.05 -13.60 -12.40
C LYS A 85 -7.47 -12.60 -13.41
N MET A 86 -6.15 -12.51 -13.51
CA MET A 86 -5.46 -11.73 -14.54
C MET A 86 -5.82 -12.22 -15.96
N ALA A 87 -5.74 -13.53 -16.20
CA ALA A 87 -6.05 -14.11 -17.51
C ALA A 87 -7.52 -13.91 -17.92
N THR A 88 -8.44 -13.92 -16.96
CA THR A 88 -9.88 -13.77 -17.18
C THR A 88 -10.39 -12.33 -17.07
N LYS A 89 -9.50 -11.36 -16.79
CA LYS A 89 -9.86 -9.95 -16.51
C LYS A 89 -10.93 -9.80 -15.42
N ALA A 90 -10.90 -10.70 -14.45
CA ALA A 90 -11.92 -10.78 -13.42
C ALA A 90 -11.52 -9.98 -12.17
N PRO A 91 -12.50 -9.48 -11.39
CA PRO A 91 -12.22 -8.74 -10.18
C PRO A 91 -11.66 -9.62 -9.07
N LEU A 92 -10.85 -9.00 -8.20
CA LEU A 92 -10.33 -9.59 -6.97
C LEU A 92 -10.01 -8.49 -5.94
N SER A 93 -10.24 -8.80 -4.67
CA SER A 93 -9.82 -7.95 -3.55
C SER A 93 -8.56 -8.54 -2.93
N LEU A 94 -7.51 -7.72 -2.78
CA LEU A 94 -6.24 -8.09 -2.17
C LEU A 94 -6.16 -7.46 -0.77
N TYR A 95 -6.00 -8.27 0.27
CA TYR A 95 -5.76 -7.74 1.61
C TYR A 95 -4.28 -7.35 1.74
N VAL A 96 -4.00 -6.09 2.07
CA VAL A 96 -2.66 -5.61 2.43
C VAL A 96 -2.55 -5.42 3.93
N SER A 97 -1.43 -5.83 4.53
CA SER A 97 -1.18 -5.64 5.96
C SER A 97 -0.88 -4.20 6.37
N ASP A 98 -0.51 -3.35 5.41
CA ASP A 98 -0.30 -1.91 5.58
C ASP A 98 -0.54 -1.24 4.21
N TYR A 99 -1.28 -0.12 4.18
CA TYR A 99 -1.49 0.65 2.96
C TYR A 99 -0.29 1.55 2.63
N ASN A 100 0.49 1.98 3.63
CA ASN A 100 1.65 2.84 3.47
C ASN A 100 2.91 2.23 4.12
N PRO A 101 3.30 1.01 3.69
CA PRO A 101 4.51 0.39 4.20
C PRO A 101 5.75 1.22 3.81
N PRO A 102 6.83 1.15 4.59
CA PRO A 102 8.08 1.80 4.24
C PRO A 102 8.61 1.26 2.91
N THR A 103 9.27 2.14 2.14
CA THR A 103 9.81 1.82 0.81
C THR A 103 10.95 0.80 0.82
N SER A 104 11.47 0.42 1.99
CA SER A 104 12.53 -0.57 2.16
C SER A 104 12.48 -1.23 3.53
N GLY A 105 12.88 -2.50 3.59
CA GLY A 105 13.14 -3.23 4.84
C GLY A 105 11.93 -3.89 5.49
N ASN A 106 10.71 -3.41 5.22
CA ASN A 106 9.49 -4.03 5.74
C ASN A 106 8.29 -3.82 4.79
N PRO A 107 8.22 -4.55 3.67
CA PRO A 107 7.09 -4.46 2.76
C PRO A 107 5.80 -4.96 3.42
N ALA A 108 4.66 -4.41 3.00
CA ALA A 108 3.34 -4.97 3.30
C ALA A 108 3.16 -6.31 2.58
N THR A 109 2.42 -7.20 3.24
CA THR A 109 2.14 -8.55 2.79
C THR A 109 0.72 -8.67 2.25
N ILE A 110 0.54 -9.54 1.25
CA ILE A 110 -0.75 -9.97 0.72
C ILE A 110 -1.12 -11.31 1.37
N ASP A 111 -1.84 -11.25 2.49
CA ASP A 111 -2.09 -12.43 3.33
C ASP A 111 -3.46 -13.07 3.12
N HIS A 112 -4.40 -12.36 2.49
CA HIS A 112 -5.75 -12.86 2.23
C HIS A 112 -6.23 -12.40 0.86
N LEU A 113 -6.92 -13.29 0.14
CA LEU A 113 -7.65 -12.97 -1.07
C LEU A 113 -9.15 -12.91 -0.77
N GLY A 114 -9.83 -11.98 -1.42
CA GLY A 114 -11.29 -11.92 -1.45
C GLY A 114 -11.90 -11.05 -0.36
N ASN A 115 -13.08 -10.53 -0.69
CA ASN A 115 -14.08 -9.90 0.15
C ASN A 115 -15.31 -9.87 -0.78
N TRP A 116 -16.05 -10.98 -0.80
CA TRP A 116 -17.07 -11.29 -1.83
C TRP A 116 -18.38 -10.56 -1.54
#